data_AF-A0A2M8KWE6-F1
#
_entry.id   AF-A0A2M8KWE6-F1
#
_cell.length_a   1.000
_cell.length_b   1.000
_cell.length_c   1.000
_cell.angle_alpha   90.00
_cell.angle_beta   90.00
_cell.angle_gamma   90.00
#
_symmetry.space_group_name_H-M   'P 1'
#
loop_
_entity.id
_entity.type
_entity.pdbx_description
1 polymer ?
#
loop_
_entity_poly.entity_id
_entity_poly.type
_entity_poly.pdbx_seq_one_letter_code
_entity_poly.pdbx_strand_id
1 'polypeptide(L)'
;MNEIVLDIETKKSFQEVGGKNNMHLLGVSVVGVYQYADDSFRAYEEKDFSELEQVLKNTSRVIGFNSKYFDFPVLQPHIQIDLKLIPHLDLIEATQDHLGFRVSLDNLAKINLGVGKSGHGLDAITWWREGNIEAIKKYCLDDVRITRDIYEYGKKHGKVAAETRTDPRVDIPVHWEIAKDDPRYVQGSLF
;
A
#
# COMPACT_ATOMS: atom_id res chain seq x y z
N MET A 1 15.23 -0.07 10.32
CA MET A 1 15.03 0.56 8.99
C MET A 1 13.76 1.37 9.07
N ASN A 2 13.73 2.55 8.49
CA ASN A 2 12.55 3.42 8.54
C ASN A 2 11.62 3.06 7.39
N GLU A 3 11.02 1.86 7.43
CA GLU A 3 10.07 1.42 6.42
C GLU A 3 8.66 1.93 6.77
N ILE A 4 7.82 2.09 5.75
CA ILE A 4 6.40 2.38 5.95
C ILE A 4 5.53 1.46 5.10
N VAL A 5 4.32 1.20 5.55
CA VAL A 5 3.26 0.58 4.74
C VAL A 5 2.25 1.66 4.39
N LEU A 6 1.82 1.73 3.13
CA LEU A 6 0.95 2.80 2.62
C LEU A 6 -0.20 2.25 1.78
N ASP A 7 -1.37 2.86 1.95
CA ASP A 7 -2.56 2.68 1.12
C ASP A 7 -3.30 4.03 1.01
N ILE A 8 -4.09 4.23 -0.04
CA ILE A 8 -4.90 5.43 -0.23
C ILE A 8 -6.37 5.11 -0.53
N GLU A 9 -7.22 6.07 -0.18
CA GLU A 9 -8.59 6.13 -0.67
C GLU A 9 -8.79 7.34 -1.57
N THR A 10 -9.69 7.21 -2.55
CA THR A 10 -9.93 8.27 -3.56
C THR A 10 -11.21 9.05 -3.31
N LYS A 11 -11.25 10.29 -3.80
CA LYS A 11 -12.44 11.15 -3.74
C LYS A 11 -13.47 10.83 -4.82
N LYS A 12 -13.02 10.25 -5.93
CA LYS A 12 -13.82 9.97 -7.13
C LYS A 12 -13.59 8.54 -7.61
N SER A 13 -14.54 8.03 -8.38
CA SER A 13 -14.44 6.79 -9.14
C SER A 13 -13.78 7.01 -10.50
N PHE A 14 -13.32 5.91 -11.12
CA PHE A 14 -12.85 5.94 -12.51
C PHE A 14 -13.91 6.45 -13.50
N GLN A 15 -15.20 6.17 -13.25
CA GLN A 15 -16.28 6.64 -14.13
C GLN A 15 -16.36 8.17 -14.13
N GLU A 16 -16.20 8.80 -12.97
CA GLU A 16 -16.26 10.25 -12.81
C GLU A 16 -15.09 10.98 -13.47
N VAL A 17 -13.93 10.34 -13.59
CA VAL A 17 -12.75 10.92 -14.24
C VAL A 17 -12.59 10.50 -15.70
N GLY A 18 -13.53 9.74 -16.26
CA GLY A 18 -13.47 9.32 -17.68
C GLY A 18 -12.55 8.13 -17.95
N GLY A 19 -12.29 7.29 -16.94
CA GLY A 19 -11.59 6.01 -17.06
C GLY A 19 -10.19 5.99 -16.45
N LYS A 20 -9.54 4.82 -16.53
CA LYS A 20 -8.26 4.54 -15.87
C LYS A 20 -7.09 5.41 -16.33
N ASN A 21 -7.14 5.92 -17.57
CA ASN A 21 -6.09 6.80 -18.10
C ASN A 21 -6.02 8.15 -17.38
N ASN A 22 -7.08 8.53 -16.63
CA ASN A 22 -7.19 9.79 -15.90
C ASN A 22 -7.07 9.60 -14.38
N MET A 23 -6.33 8.58 -13.95
CA MET A 23 -6.15 8.21 -12.54
C MET A 23 -5.65 9.36 -11.65
N HIS A 24 -4.80 10.24 -12.18
CA HIS A 24 -4.33 11.45 -11.49
C HIS A 24 -5.45 12.46 -11.14
N LEU A 25 -6.65 12.33 -11.71
CA LEU A 25 -7.81 13.19 -11.43
C LEU A 25 -8.73 12.66 -10.33
N LEU A 26 -8.48 11.44 -9.83
CA LEU A 26 -9.32 10.79 -8.82
C LEU A 26 -9.32 11.58 -7.50
N GLY A 27 -8.18 12.20 -7.19
CA GLY A 27 -7.93 12.89 -5.93
C GLY A 27 -7.86 11.92 -4.75
N VAL A 28 -7.14 12.30 -3.71
CA VAL A 28 -6.96 11.50 -2.49
C VAL A 28 -7.86 12.01 -1.39
N SER A 29 -8.67 11.14 -0.78
CA SER A 29 -9.49 11.47 0.39
C SER A 29 -8.71 11.24 1.69
N VAL A 30 -8.07 10.08 1.82
CA VAL A 30 -7.23 9.68 2.97
C VAL A 30 -6.00 8.92 2.47
N VAL A 31 -4.85 9.13 3.11
CA VAL A 31 -3.69 8.24 3.02
C VAL A 31 -3.51 7.54 4.37
N GLY A 32 -3.54 6.22 4.38
CA GLY A 32 -3.21 5.41 5.55
C GLY A 32 -1.74 5.06 5.54
N VAL A 33 -1.09 5.17 6.69
CA VAL A 33 0.33 4.81 6.87
C VAL A 33 0.53 4.03 8.15
N TYR A 34 1.33 2.97 8.07
CA TYR A 34 1.97 2.36 9.22
C TYR A 34 3.47 2.65 9.16
N GLN A 35 4.06 3.12 10.26
CA GLN A 35 5.49 3.41 10.33
C GLN A 35 6.19 2.42 11.26
N TYR A 36 7.25 1.76 10.76
CA TYR A 36 8.03 0.85 11.59
C TYR A 36 8.91 1.56 12.62
N ALA A 37 9.21 2.86 12.43
CA ALA A 37 10.07 3.61 13.35
C ALA A 37 9.46 3.78 14.75
N ASP A 38 8.14 3.87 14.85
CA ASP A 38 7.42 4.11 16.10
C ASP A 38 6.22 3.17 16.31
N ASP A 39 6.09 2.12 15.48
CA ASP A 39 5.00 1.12 15.54
C ASP A 39 3.60 1.77 15.55
N SER A 40 3.41 2.82 14.75
CA SER A 40 2.17 3.61 14.75
C SER A 40 1.42 3.56 13.42
N PHE A 41 0.09 3.62 13.52
CA PHE A 41 -0.82 3.84 12.40
C PHE A 41 -1.29 5.29 12.41
N ARG A 42 -1.27 5.92 11.23
CA ARG A 42 -1.69 7.31 11.04
C ARG A 42 -2.46 7.45 9.74
N ALA A 43 -3.53 8.22 9.76
CA ALA A 43 -4.29 8.58 8.57
C ALA A 43 -4.13 10.07 8.30
N TYR A 44 -3.77 10.41 7.07
CA TYR A 44 -3.52 11.78 6.61
C TYR A 44 -4.65 12.23 5.69
N GLU A 45 -5.24 13.37 6.00
CA GLU A 45 -6.10 14.10 5.07
C GLU A 45 -5.25 15.12 4.29
N GLU A 46 -5.83 15.78 3.28
CA GLU A 46 -5.12 16.74 2.44
C GLU A 46 -4.43 17.88 3.22
N LYS A 47 -5.05 18.32 4.33
CA LYS A 47 -4.46 19.32 5.25
C LYS A 47 -3.17 18.83 5.92
N ASP A 48 -2.97 17.52 6.01
CA ASP A 48 -1.84 16.86 6.69
C ASP A 48 -0.73 16.44 5.70
N PHE A 49 -0.89 16.70 4.39
CA PHE A 49 0.07 16.22 3.38
C PHE A 49 1.48 16.80 3.53
N SER A 50 1.61 17.99 4.14
CA SER A 50 2.94 18.52 4.49
C SER A 50 3.67 17.64 5.51
N GLU A 51 2.95 17.02 6.45
CA GLU A 51 3.54 16.04 7.39
C GLU A 51 3.84 14.71 6.68
N LEU A 52 2.89 14.21 5.88
CA LEU A 52 3.07 13.00 5.08
C LEU A 52 4.32 13.10 4.17
N GLU A 53 4.57 14.26 3.57
CA GLU A 53 5.78 14.49 2.79
C GLU A 53 7.06 14.31 3.60
N GLN A 54 7.09 14.73 4.87
CA GLN A 54 8.26 14.53 5.73
C GLN A 54 8.44 13.04 6.06
N VAL A 55 7.34 12.30 6.26
CA VAL A 55 7.38 10.86 6.44
C VAL A 55 7.97 10.17 5.19
N LEU A 56 7.47 10.53 4.01
CA LEU A 56 7.92 9.95 2.74
C LEU A 56 9.37 10.34 2.38
N LYS A 57 9.84 11.55 2.74
CA LYS A 57 11.25 11.96 2.55
C LYS A 57 12.22 11.14 3.39
N ASN A 58 11.79 10.73 4.58
CA ASN A 58 12.65 10.05 5.55
C ASN A 58 12.50 8.52 5.51
N THR A 59 11.54 7.98 4.74
CA THR A 59 11.36 6.52 4.63
C THR A 59 12.45 5.90 3.77
N SER A 60 12.96 4.76 4.21
CA SER A 60 13.90 3.95 3.42
C SER A 60 13.18 3.16 2.34
N ARG A 61 11.92 2.77 2.56
CA ARG A 61 11.13 1.97 1.62
C ARG A 61 9.64 2.10 1.92
N VAL A 62 8.83 2.19 0.87
CA VAL A 62 7.37 2.02 0.94
C VAL A 62 7.01 0.59 0.61
N ILE A 63 6.15 -0.02 1.43
CA ILE A 63 5.47 -1.27 1.15
C ILE A 63 4.00 -0.95 0.87
N GLY A 64 3.43 -1.52 -0.18
CA GLY A 64 2.00 -1.35 -0.44
C GLY A 64 1.44 -2.46 -1.33
N PHE A 65 0.17 -2.32 -1.72
CA PHE A 65 -0.53 -3.32 -2.50
C PHE A 65 -1.14 -2.70 -3.76
N ASN A 66 -0.54 -2.96 -4.93
CA ASN A 66 -0.82 -2.25 -6.19
C ASN A 66 -0.51 -0.74 -6.13
N SER A 67 0.22 -0.31 -5.10
CA SER A 67 0.54 1.08 -4.79
C SER A 67 1.49 1.74 -5.79
N LYS A 68 2.40 0.98 -6.38
CA LYS A 68 3.31 1.51 -7.40
C LYS A 68 2.56 1.92 -8.67
N TYR A 69 1.52 1.15 -9.01
CA TYR A 69 0.72 1.35 -10.21
C TYR A 69 -0.52 2.21 -10.00
N PHE A 70 -1.06 2.28 -8.78
CA PHE A 70 -2.29 3.01 -8.46
C PHE A 70 -2.03 4.18 -7.52
N ASP A 71 -1.69 3.91 -6.26
CA ASP A 71 -1.60 4.89 -5.19
C ASP A 71 -0.62 6.03 -5.52
N PHE A 72 0.59 5.68 -5.96
CA PHE A 72 1.64 6.66 -6.25
C PHE A 72 1.21 7.64 -7.35
N PRO A 73 0.73 7.20 -8.53
CA PRO A 73 0.23 8.14 -9.54
C PRO A 73 -0.99 8.97 -9.10
N VAL A 74 -1.85 8.47 -8.20
CA VAL A 74 -2.99 9.25 -7.67
C VAL A 74 -2.52 10.28 -6.65
N LEU A 75 -1.54 9.93 -5.81
CA LEU A 75 -1.00 10.80 -4.76
C LEU A 75 -0.01 11.84 -5.31
N GLN A 76 0.73 11.52 -6.38
CA GLN A 76 1.79 12.36 -6.93
C GLN A 76 1.38 13.82 -7.21
N PRO A 77 0.18 14.14 -7.74
CA PRO A 77 -0.23 15.53 -7.95
C PRO A 77 -0.37 16.35 -6.66
N HIS A 78 -0.45 15.68 -5.51
CA HIS A 78 -0.66 16.29 -4.20
C HIS A 78 0.62 16.40 -3.36
N ILE A 79 1.75 15.89 -3.87
CA ILE A 79 3.01 15.76 -3.16
C ILE A 79 4.15 16.31 -4.03
N GLN A 80 5.09 17.04 -3.43
CA GLN A 80 6.19 17.69 -4.16
C GLN A 80 7.34 16.75 -4.52
N ILE A 81 7.60 15.73 -3.71
CA ILE A 81 8.68 14.78 -3.99
C ILE A 81 8.27 13.82 -5.10
N ASP A 82 9.24 13.37 -5.90
CA ASP A 82 9.01 12.33 -6.88
C ASP A 82 8.92 10.97 -6.17
N LEU A 83 7.69 10.46 -6.04
CA LEU A 83 7.42 9.20 -5.35
C LEU A 83 8.09 8.01 -6.04
N LYS A 84 8.43 8.12 -7.34
CA LYS A 84 9.11 7.05 -8.08
C LYS A 84 10.55 6.85 -7.65
N LEU A 85 11.15 7.84 -6.99
CA LEU A 85 12.52 7.75 -6.46
C LEU A 85 12.59 7.00 -5.13
N ILE A 86 11.46 6.82 -4.45
CA ILE A 86 11.40 6.11 -3.18
C ILE A 86 11.45 4.59 -3.47
N PRO A 87 12.36 3.82 -2.83
CA PRO A 87 12.35 2.38 -2.93
C PRO A 87 10.97 1.81 -2.57
N HIS A 88 10.48 0.87 -3.38
CA HIS A 88 9.11 0.39 -3.26
C HIS A 88 9.08 -1.14 -3.38
N LEU A 89 8.45 -1.79 -2.40
CA LEU A 89 8.00 -3.18 -2.49
C LEU A 89 6.48 -3.19 -2.69
N ASP A 90 6.04 -3.52 -3.90
CA ASP A 90 4.62 -3.72 -4.20
C ASP A 90 4.28 -5.21 -4.11
N LEU A 91 3.43 -5.58 -3.14
CA LEU A 91 3.13 -6.99 -2.86
C LEU A 91 2.33 -7.65 -4.00
N ILE A 92 1.55 -6.89 -4.78
CA ILE A 92 0.85 -7.46 -5.93
C ILE A 92 1.81 -7.76 -7.07
N GLU A 93 2.80 -6.89 -7.28
CA GLU A 93 3.86 -7.08 -8.29
C GLU A 93 4.69 -8.32 -7.91
N ALA A 94 5.16 -8.38 -6.66
CA ALA A 94 5.98 -9.49 -6.17
C ALA A 94 5.29 -10.86 -6.25
N THR A 95 3.98 -10.93 -6.01
CA THR A 95 3.21 -12.19 -6.15
C THR A 95 2.87 -12.50 -7.60
N GLN A 96 2.55 -11.47 -8.40
CA GLN A 96 2.29 -11.60 -9.83
C GLN A 96 3.50 -12.15 -10.58
N ASP A 97 4.72 -11.75 -10.23
CA ASP A 97 5.97 -12.22 -10.87
C ASP A 97 6.12 -13.74 -10.79
N HIS A 98 5.59 -14.36 -9.74
CA HIS A 98 5.58 -15.81 -9.59
C HIS A 98 4.36 -16.48 -10.24
N LEU A 99 3.17 -15.91 -10.03
CA LEU A 99 1.90 -16.52 -10.47
C LEU A 99 1.59 -16.30 -11.96
N GLY A 100 2.14 -15.25 -12.57
CA GLY A 100 1.77 -14.78 -13.91
C GLY A 100 0.45 -14.01 -13.99
N PHE A 101 -0.25 -13.82 -12.87
CA PHE A 101 -1.48 -13.04 -12.77
C PHE A 101 -1.61 -12.36 -11.41
N ARG A 102 -2.49 -11.35 -11.32
CA ARG A 102 -2.74 -10.60 -10.09
C ARG A 102 -3.71 -11.33 -9.18
N VAL A 103 -3.40 -11.35 -7.90
CA VAL A 103 -4.31 -11.78 -6.82
C VAL A 103 -4.76 -10.57 -6.01
N SER A 104 -5.91 -10.64 -5.33
CA SER A 104 -6.40 -9.54 -4.51
C SER A 104 -5.77 -9.54 -3.11
N LEU A 105 -5.78 -8.40 -2.44
CA LEU A 105 -5.35 -8.30 -1.03
C LEU A 105 -6.16 -9.25 -0.14
N ASP A 106 -7.48 -9.33 -0.36
CA ASP A 106 -8.39 -10.22 0.36
C ASP A 106 -8.02 -11.71 0.17
N ASN A 107 -7.59 -12.11 -1.02
CA ASN A 107 -7.14 -13.48 -1.28
C ASN A 107 -5.90 -13.82 -0.44
N LEU A 108 -4.89 -12.94 -0.44
CA LEU A 108 -3.69 -13.12 0.38
C LEU A 108 -4.01 -13.07 1.88
N ALA A 109 -4.87 -12.14 2.31
CA ALA A 109 -5.27 -12.00 3.70
C ALA A 109 -5.95 -13.26 4.24
N LYS A 110 -6.90 -13.82 3.48
CA LYS A 110 -7.62 -15.04 3.88
C LYS A 110 -6.69 -16.22 4.04
N ILE A 111 -5.84 -16.47 3.05
CA ILE A 111 -5.00 -17.67 3.00
C ILE A 111 -3.82 -17.62 3.99
N ASN A 112 -3.27 -16.43 4.27
CA ASN A 112 -2.07 -16.29 5.11
C ASN A 112 -2.38 -15.87 6.55
N LEU A 113 -3.45 -15.11 6.76
CA LEU A 113 -3.77 -14.51 8.07
C LEU A 113 -5.10 -15.01 8.64
N GLY A 114 -5.94 -15.69 7.86
CA GLY A 114 -7.26 -16.12 8.28
C GLY A 114 -8.26 -14.97 8.47
N VAL A 115 -7.97 -13.79 7.89
CA VAL A 115 -8.84 -12.61 7.95
C VAL A 115 -9.34 -12.25 6.55
N GLY A 116 -10.55 -11.70 6.45
CA GLY A 116 -11.08 -11.12 5.21
C GLY A 116 -11.19 -9.62 5.31
N LYS A 117 -11.24 -8.93 4.16
CA LYS A 117 -11.53 -7.48 4.13
C LYS A 117 -12.94 -7.21 4.64
N SER A 118 -13.08 -6.16 5.45
CA SER A 118 -14.38 -5.77 6.01
C SER A 118 -15.26 -4.91 5.09
N GLY A 119 -14.76 -4.47 3.94
CA GLY A 119 -15.49 -3.57 3.03
C GLY A 119 -14.93 -3.56 1.61
N HIS A 120 -15.57 -2.78 0.73
CA HIS A 120 -15.19 -2.62 -0.67
C HIS A 120 -14.81 -1.16 -0.97
N GLY A 121 -13.87 -0.91 -1.88
CA GLY A 121 -13.43 0.47 -2.20
C GLY A 121 -14.53 1.41 -2.74
N LEU A 122 -15.68 0.88 -3.19
CA LEU A 122 -16.84 1.71 -3.55
C LEU A 122 -17.53 2.32 -2.33
N ASP A 123 -17.38 1.72 -1.15
CA ASP A 123 -17.92 2.23 0.11
C ASP A 123 -17.17 3.52 0.51
N ALA A 124 -15.85 3.58 0.31
CA ALA A 124 -15.04 4.76 0.62
C ALA A 124 -15.44 6.02 -0.17
N ILE A 125 -15.74 5.88 -1.46
CA ILE A 125 -16.25 6.99 -2.29
C ILE A 125 -17.64 7.43 -1.81
N THR A 126 -18.47 6.49 -1.35
CA THR A 126 -19.79 6.79 -0.81
C THR A 126 -19.67 7.58 0.50
N TRP A 127 -18.84 7.12 1.43
CA TRP A 127 -18.54 7.83 2.68
C TRP A 127 -17.93 9.22 2.43
N TRP A 128 -17.09 9.36 1.40
CA TRP A 128 -16.55 10.67 1.02
C TRP A 128 -17.65 11.65 0.63
N ARG A 129 -18.63 11.21 -0.17
CA ARG A 129 -19.79 12.02 -0.56
C ARG A 129 -20.70 12.36 0.63
N GLU A 130 -20.77 11.48 1.61
CA GLU A 130 -21.52 11.68 2.85
C GLU A 130 -20.76 12.51 3.90
N GLY A 131 -19.47 12.80 3.67
CA GLY A 131 -18.60 13.48 4.64
C GLY A 131 -18.17 12.60 5.82
N ASN A 132 -18.34 11.27 5.74
CA ASN A 132 -17.98 10.32 6.78
C ASN A 132 -16.49 9.94 6.72
N ILE A 133 -15.62 10.90 7.01
CA ILE A 133 -14.16 10.74 6.95
C ILE A 133 -13.65 9.65 7.89
N GLU A 134 -14.25 9.49 9.06
CA GLU A 134 -13.79 8.51 10.05
C GLU A 134 -13.99 7.06 9.57
N ALA A 135 -15.05 6.79 8.78
CA ALA A 135 -15.22 5.49 8.14
C ALA A 135 -14.13 5.22 7.09
N ILE A 136 -13.77 6.23 6.29
CA ILE A 136 -12.69 6.13 5.29
C ILE A 136 -11.35 5.88 5.98
N LYS A 137 -11.02 6.63 7.05
CA LYS A 137 -9.80 6.44 7.82
C LYS A 137 -9.71 5.03 8.39
N LYS A 138 -10.79 4.54 8.99
CA LYS A 138 -10.82 3.18 9.55
C LYS A 138 -10.60 2.11 8.47
N TYR A 139 -11.26 2.25 7.32
CA TYR A 139 -11.14 1.31 6.22
C TYR A 139 -9.72 1.30 5.63
N CYS A 140 -9.17 2.48 5.32
CA CYS A 140 -7.82 2.62 4.79
C CYS A 140 -6.76 2.06 5.77
N LEU A 141 -6.89 2.36 7.07
CA LEU A 141 -5.97 1.81 8.08
C LEU A 141 -6.10 0.28 8.25
N ASP A 142 -7.28 -0.30 8.00
CA ASP A 142 -7.43 -1.76 7.98
C ASP A 142 -6.69 -2.39 6.79
N ASP A 143 -6.73 -1.75 5.62
CA ASP A 143 -5.98 -2.19 4.45
C ASP A 143 -4.46 -2.06 4.63
N VAL A 144 -3.99 -0.97 5.25
CA VAL A 144 -2.59 -0.82 5.67
C VAL A 144 -2.20 -1.94 6.65
N ARG A 145 -3.04 -2.23 7.65
CA ARG A 145 -2.79 -3.27 8.64
C ARG A 145 -2.68 -4.64 7.98
N ILE A 146 -3.62 -5.00 7.09
CA ILE A 146 -3.59 -6.26 6.35
C ILE A 146 -2.34 -6.35 5.48
N THR A 147 -2.00 -5.29 4.76
CA THR A 147 -0.81 -5.23 3.91
C THR A 147 0.47 -5.43 4.73
N ARG A 148 0.59 -4.76 5.87
CA ARG A 148 1.70 -4.94 6.81
C ARG A 148 1.78 -6.38 7.31
N ASP A 149 0.65 -6.96 7.73
CA ASP A 149 0.60 -8.30 8.31
C ASP A 149 0.99 -9.37 7.27
N ILE A 150 0.59 -9.20 6.01
CA ILE A 150 1.04 -10.06 4.89
C ILE A 150 2.54 -9.91 4.69
N TYR A 151 3.05 -8.68 4.64
CA TYR A 151 4.48 -8.41 4.48
C TYR A 151 5.31 -9.06 5.59
N GLU A 152 4.94 -8.88 6.85
CA GLU A 152 5.63 -9.50 7.99
C GLU A 152 5.51 -11.03 7.98
N TYR A 153 4.36 -11.59 7.57
CA TYR A 153 4.23 -13.02 7.36
C TYR A 153 5.21 -13.54 6.30
N GLY A 154 5.26 -12.91 5.12
CA GLY A 154 6.13 -13.33 4.03
C GLY A 154 7.60 -13.21 4.39
N LYS A 155 7.99 -12.12 5.06
CA LYS A 155 9.34 -11.91 5.59
C LYS A 155 9.75 -13.00 6.58
N LYS A 156 8.87 -13.34 7.53
CA LYS A 156 9.13 -14.36 8.55
C LYS A 156 9.23 -15.78 7.97
N HIS A 157 8.41 -16.11 6.98
CA HIS A 157 8.27 -17.49 6.48
C HIS A 157 9.01 -17.74 5.15
N GLY A 158 9.52 -16.70 4.49
CA GLY A 158 10.13 -16.77 3.15
C GLY A 158 9.13 -17.12 2.04
N LYS A 159 7.82 -17.11 2.34
CA LYS A 159 6.74 -17.37 1.40
C LYS A 159 5.42 -16.78 1.87
N VAL A 160 4.54 -16.50 0.91
CA VAL A 160 3.09 -16.33 1.12
C VAL A 160 2.36 -17.39 0.32
N ALA A 161 1.04 -17.48 0.44
CA ALA A 161 0.22 -18.34 -0.38
C ALA A 161 -1.00 -17.61 -0.94
N ALA A 162 -1.51 -18.09 -2.06
CA ALA A 162 -2.70 -17.56 -2.71
C ALA A 162 -3.63 -18.70 -3.15
N GLU A 163 -4.92 -18.41 -3.16
CA GLU A 163 -5.90 -19.27 -3.84
C GLU A 163 -5.99 -18.86 -5.31
N THR A 164 -6.02 -19.85 -6.19
CA THR A 164 -6.15 -19.66 -7.65
C THR A 164 -7.44 -20.28 -8.15
N ARG A 165 -7.77 -20.09 -9.44
CA ARG A 165 -8.97 -20.70 -10.03
C ARG A 165 -8.97 -22.23 -10.01
N THR A 166 -7.79 -22.85 -9.93
CA THR A 166 -7.61 -24.30 -10.08
C THR A 166 -7.03 -24.97 -8.84
N ASP A 167 -6.44 -24.18 -7.94
CA ASP A 167 -5.76 -24.68 -6.76
C ASP A 167 -6.15 -23.82 -5.54
N PRO A 168 -6.70 -24.42 -4.48
CA PRO A 168 -7.06 -23.71 -3.25
C PRO A 168 -5.86 -23.12 -2.52
N ARG A 169 -4.63 -23.57 -2.79
CA ARG A 169 -3.41 -23.05 -2.16
C ARG A 169 -2.16 -23.26 -3.01
N VAL A 170 -1.66 -22.17 -3.59
CA VAL A 170 -0.33 -22.10 -4.21
C VAL A 170 0.61 -21.31 -3.31
N ASP A 171 1.70 -21.94 -2.87
CA ASP A 171 2.77 -21.27 -2.13
C ASP A 171 3.65 -20.46 -3.10
N ILE A 172 3.95 -19.21 -2.73
CA ILE A 172 4.70 -18.22 -3.49
C ILE A 172 5.96 -17.86 -2.68
N PRO A 173 7.16 -18.28 -3.10
CA PRO A 173 8.40 -17.88 -2.46
C PRO A 173 8.59 -16.37 -2.52
N VAL A 174 9.00 -15.75 -1.40
CA VAL A 174 9.25 -14.31 -1.33
C VAL A 174 10.56 -14.01 -0.60
N HIS A 175 11.25 -12.97 -1.08
CA HIS A 175 12.48 -12.46 -0.48
C HIS A 175 12.31 -10.95 -0.24
N TRP A 176 11.57 -10.61 0.81
CA TRP A 176 11.19 -9.22 1.11
C TRP A 176 12.10 -8.52 2.11
N GLU A 177 13.06 -9.25 2.69
CA GLU A 177 14.14 -8.65 3.47
C GLU A 177 14.98 -7.73 2.58
N ILE A 178 15.36 -6.57 3.13
CA ILE A 178 16.37 -5.72 2.50
C ILE A 178 17.73 -6.33 2.84
N ALA A 179 18.52 -6.67 1.81
CA ALA A 179 19.89 -7.10 2.01
C ALA A 179 20.68 -6.00 2.74
N LYS A 180 21.36 -6.34 3.84
CA LYS A 180 22.12 -5.38 4.67
C LYS A 180 23.21 -4.62 3.89
N ASP A 181 23.61 -5.13 2.72
CA ASP A 181 24.71 -4.60 1.90
C ASP A 181 24.25 -4.01 0.55
N ASP A 182 22.95 -3.71 0.36
CA ASP A 182 22.48 -3.09 -0.89
C ASP A 182 23.07 -1.67 -1.04
N PRO A 183 23.89 -1.41 -2.08
CA PRO A 183 24.61 -0.15 -2.25
C PRO A 183 23.69 1.07 -2.43
N ARG A 184 22.40 0.87 -2.75
CA ARG A 184 21.38 1.94 -2.77
C ARG A 184 21.06 2.49 -1.38
N TYR A 185 21.45 1.78 -0.32
CA TYR A 185 21.20 2.16 1.08
C TYR A 185 22.48 2.56 1.84
N VAL A 186 23.66 2.33 1.27
CA VAL A 186 24.96 2.71 1.89
C VAL A 186 25.21 4.22 1.81
N GLN A 187 24.48 4.96 0.97
CA GLN A 187 24.62 6.42 0.81
C GLN A 187 23.85 7.28 1.85
N GLY A 188 23.44 6.71 2.98
CA GLY A 188 22.76 7.45 4.06
C GLY A 188 23.56 7.68 5.35
N SER A 189 24.78 7.13 5.48
CA SER A 189 25.51 7.10 6.76
C SER A 189 26.92 7.71 6.73
N LEU A 190 27.11 8.73 5.91
CA LEU A 190 28.29 9.58 5.97
C LEU A 190 27.81 11.02 5.89
N PHE A 191 27.37 11.60 7.01
CA PHE A 191 27.64 12.98 7.46
C PHE A 191 27.03 13.16 8.86
#